data_AF-A0A350MNY5-F1
#
_entry.id   AF-A0A350MNY5-F1
#
_cell.length_a   1.000
_cell.length_b   1.000
_cell.length_c   1.000
_cell.angle_alpha   90.00
_cell.angle_beta   90.00
_cell.angle_gamma   90.00
#
_symmetry.space_group_name_H-M   'P 1'
#
loop_
_entity.id
_entity.type
_entity.pdbx_description
1 polymer ?
#
loop_
_entity_poly.entity_id
_entity_poly.type
_entity_poly.pdbx_seq_one_letter_code
_entity_poly.pdbx_strand_id
1 'polypeptide(L)'
;LLMLMECPFQYSLRRVYSIYPQVGDELGYGRSLHEIIQRSIENGHWKSKDEIVKIVDEHTFIPLEGSRQLQVHKDSIKNQVLALSRIDELAQINENEIPIRFYIGSVEITGIIDSYTENMAQEITLIDWKTSIHDSLLPRYKKQMLLYAYALDRQKIKLAGASLIDVKQTAQSGSIASIPIDLSEEHLNYIERQVKNEIQRLKSLEFDAYPSQETCTSCDVKDICQYRWERDA
;
A
#
# COMPACT_ATOMS: atom_id res chain seq x y z
N LEU A 1 1.45 -11.18 -5.96
CA LEU A 1 0.34 -11.92 -5.33
C LEU A 1 -0.97 -11.13 -5.39
N LEU A 2 -1.07 -9.93 -4.83
CA LEU A 2 -2.33 -9.14 -4.84
C LEU A 2 -2.97 -9.01 -6.23
N MET A 3 -2.19 -8.64 -7.25
CA MET A 3 -2.67 -8.55 -8.64
C MET A 3 -3.23 -9.88 -9.18
N LEU A 4 -2.61 -11.02 -8.81
CA LEU A 4 -3.11 -12.34 -9.18
C LEU A 4 -4.49 -12.60 -8.55
N MET A 5 -4.66 -12.22 -7.27
CA MET A 5 -5.91 -12.36 -6.53
C MET A 5 -7.02 -11.42 -7.01
N GLU A 6 -6.66 -10.28 -7.60
CA GLU A 6 -7.62 -9.34 -8.18
C GLU A 6 -8.04 -9.76 -9.57
N CYS A 7 -7.08 -10.05 -10.45
CA CYS A 7 -7.34 -10.48 -11.82
C CYS A 7 -6.14 -11.24 -12.39
N PRO A 8 -6.22 -12.58 -12.51
CA PRO A 8 -5.17 -13.40 -13.11
C PRO A 8 -4.82 -13.00 -14.54
N PHE A 9 -5.79 -12.53 -15.32
CA PHE A 9 -5.55 -11.99 -16.65
C PHE A 9 -4.60 -10.79 -16.61
N GLN A 10 -4.87 -9.79 -15.76
CA GLN A 10 -3.99 -8.63 -15.57
C GLN A 10 -2.60 -9.04 -15.10
N TYR A 11 -2.52 -10.00 -14.17
CA TYR A 11 -1.25 -10.57 -13.72
C TYR A 11 -0.46 -11.20 -14.87
N SER A 12 -1.12 -12.00 -15.73
CA SER A 12 -0.47 -12.69 -16.85
C SER A 12 0.12 -11.71 -17.86
N LEU A 13 -0.60 -10.63 -18.19
CA LEU A 13 -0.10 -9.60 -19.10
C LEU A 13 1.24 -9.04 -18.62
N ARG A 14 1.38 -8.74 -17.33
CA ARG A 14 2.61 -8.11 -16.79
C ARG A 14 3.72 -9.09 -16.45
N ARG A 15 3.38 -10.27 -15.94
CA ARG A 15 4.35 -11.22 -15.36
C ARG A 15 4.69 -12.36 -16.29
N VAL A 16 3.82 -12.70 -17.23
CA VAL A 16 4.04 -13.77 -18.22
C VAL A 16 4.39 -13.16 -19.57
N TYR A 17 3.63 -12.16 -20.03
CA TYR A 17 3.79 -11.57 -21.36
C TYR A 17 4.61 -10.26 -21.39
N SER A 18 4.99 -9.73 -20.23
CA SER A 18 5.75 -8.47 -20.11
C SER A 18 5.10 -7.27 -20.82
N ILE A 19 3.77 -7.25 -20.89
CA ILE A 19 2.97 -6.14 -21.37
C ILE A 19 2.69 -5.22 -20.19
N TYR A 20 3.24 -4.01 -20.24
CA TYR A 20 3.06 -2.99 -19.21
C TYR A 20 2.17 -1.86 -19.73
N PRO A 21 1.17 -1.42 -18.95
CA PRO A 21 0.35 -0.26 -19.30
C PRO A 21 1.21 1.01 -19.28
N GLN A 22 0.70 2.07 -19.91
CA GLN A 22 1.35 3.37 -19.88
C GLN A 22 1.47 3.87 -18.44
N VAL A 23 2.62 4.45 -18.15
CA VAL A 23 2.89 5.12 -16.87
C VAL A 23 2.09 6.42 -16.85
N GLY A 24 1.24 6.61 -15.83
CA GLY A 24 0.51 7.86 -15.63
C GLY A 24 1.43 9.00 -15.17
N ASP A 25 0.99 10.24 -15.39
CA ASP A 25 1.78 11.46 -15.12
C ASP A 25 2.16 11.62 -13.64
N GLU A 26 1.33 11.10 -12.71
CA GLU A 26 1.58 11.16 -11.27
C GLU A 26 2.41 9.98 -10.73
N LEU A 27 2.97 9.13 -11.62
CA LEU A 27 3.77 7.99 -11.20
C LEU A 27 4.98 8.47 -10.40
N GLY A 28 4.95 8.21 -9.09
CA GLY A 28 6.03 8.58 -8.19
C GLY A 28 5.62 9.58 -7.12
N TYR A 29 4.45 10.23 -7.22
CA TYR A 29 3.96 11.12 -6.16
C TYR A 29 3.80 10.36 -4.83
N GLY A 30 3.00 9.30 -4.83
CA GLY A 30 2.76 8.50 -3.62
C GLY A 30 4.04 7.88 -3.07
N ARG A 31 4.91 7.38 -3.95
CA ARG A 31 6.23 6.85 -3.56
C ARG A 31 7.11 7.93 -2.92
N SER A 32 7.18 9.11 -3.54
CA SER A 32 7.93 10.23 -2.99
C SER A 32 7.37 10.61 -1.62
N LEU A 33 6.05 10.73 -1.48
CA LEU A 33 5.43 11.04 -0.19
C LEU A 33 5.80 10.02 0.90
N HIS A 34 5.71 8.72 0.62
CA HIS A 34 6.15 7.68 1.57
C HIS A 34 7.62 7.84 1.94
N GLU A 35 8.50 8.00 0.95
CA GLU A 35 9.94 8.16 1.19
C GLU A 35 10.24 9.42 2.02
N ILE A 36 9.54 10.53 1.77
CA ILE A 36 9.68 11.75 2.57
C ILE A 36 9.19 11.53 4.00
N ILE A 37 8.04 10.86 4.21
CA ILE A 37 7.54 10.54 5.57
C ILE A 37 8.59 9.71 6.32
N GLN A 38 9.06 8.63 5.71
CA GLN A 38 10.09 7.77 6.29
C GLN A 38 11.36 8.53 6.64
N ARG A 39 11.88 9.37 5.73
CA ARG A 39 13.10 10.17 5.99
C ARG A 39 12.88 11.27 7.02
N SER A 40 11.64 11.72 7.20
CA SER A 40 11.27 12.78 8.14
C SER A 40 11.09 12.27 9.56
N ILE A 41 11.01 10.95 9.76
CA ILE A 41 10.92 10.31 11.07
C ILE A 41 12.25 9.59 11.35
N GLU A 42 12.89 9.92 12.46
CA GLU A 42 14.12 9.26 12.91
C GLU A 42 13.96 8.89 14.39
N ASN A 43 14.20 7.61 14.72
CA ASN A 43 14.08 7.09 16.09
C ASN A 43 12.75 7.42 16.79
N GLY A 44 11.63 7.38 16.05
CA GLY A 44 10.30 7.72 16.59
C GLY A 44 10.10 9.23 16.85
N HIS A 45 10.86 10.09 16.17
CA HIS A 45 10.71 11.53 16.28
C HIS A 45 10.73 12.19 14.89
N TRP A 46 9.83 13.14 14.69
CA TRP A 46 9.86 13.99 13.51
C TRP A 46 11.07 14.91 13.56
N LYS A 47 11.76 15.03 12.42
CA LYS A 47 12.84 16.01 12.22
C LYS A 47 12.32 17.44 12.30
N SER A 48 13.24 18.39 12.46
CA SER A 48 12.87 19.80 12.50
C SER A 48 12.24 20.26 11.18
N LYS A 49 11.48 21.35 11.23
CA LYS A 49 10.85 21.95 10.04
C LYS A 49 11.84 22.18 8.91
N ASP A 50 13.01 22.72 9.22
CA ASP A 50 14.02 23.07 8.20
C ASP A 50 14.65 21.81 7.57
N GLU A 51 14.83 20.74 8.36
CA GLU A 51 15.27 19.44 7.84
C GLU A 51 14.22 18.80 6.94
N ILE A 52 12.94 18.82 7.34
CA ILE A 52 11.84 18.29 6.51
C ILE A 52 11.79 19.01 5.16
N VAL A 53 11.89 20.35 5.16
CA VAL A 53 11.91 21.14 3.92
C VAL A 53 13.07 20.71 3.02
N LYS A 54 14.27 20.55 3.59
CA LYS A 54 15.45 20.09 2.86
C LYS A 54 15.25 18.68 2.28
N ILE A 55 14.69 17.77 3.07
CA ILE A 55 14.40 16.39 2.64
C ILE A 55 13.44 16.39 1.45
N VAL A 56 12.37 17.19 1.50
CA VAL A 56 11.43 17.33 0.37
C VAL A 56 12.15 17.82 -0.88
N ASP A 57 12.98 18.85 -0.76
CA ASP A 57 13.66 19.44 -1.89
C ASP A 57 14.68 18.49 -2.53
N GLU A 58 15.39 17.70 -1.73
CA GLU A 58 16.44 16.78 -2.17
C GLU A 58 15.91 15.41 -2.64
N HIS A 59 14.81 14.91 -2.04
CA HIS A 59 14.36 13.53 -2.24
C HIS A 59 13.02 13.39 -2.97
N THR A 60 12.32 14.48 -3.31
CA THR A 60 11.11 14.37 -4.15
C THR A 60 11.51 14.17 -5.61
N PHE A 61 11.16 13.01 -6.16
CA PHE A 61 11.40 12.67 -7.56
C PHE A 61 10.15 12.07 -8.20
N ILE A 62 9.55 12.82 -9.13
CA ILE A 62 8.41 12.37 -9.91
C ILE A 62 8.82 12.37 -11.38
N PRO A 63 9.09 11.19 -11.97
CA PRO A 63 9.45 11.05 -13.38
C PRO A 63 8.46 11.77 -14.30
N LEU A 64 8.97 12.28 -15.43
CA LEU A 64 8.17 12.85 -16.53
C LEU A 64 7.44 14.17 -16.21
N GLU A 65 7.47 14.65 -14.97
CA GLU A 65 6.89 15.94 -14.62
C GLU A 65 7.77 17.14 -15.02
N GLY A 66 7.12 18.17 -15.57
CA GLY A 66 7.75 19.45 -15.80
C GLY A 66 8.09 20.17 -14.49
N SER A 67 9.14 21.01 -14.51
CA SER A 67 9.65 21.71 -13.31
C SER A 67 8.59 22.47 -12.51
N ARG A 68 7.62 23.09 -13.18
CA ARG A 68 6.51 23.78 -12.52
C ARG A 68 5.58 22.82 -11.75
N GLN A 69 5.22 21.69 -12.36
CA GLN A 69 4.35 20.70 -11.72
C GLN A 69 5.06 20.03 -10.55
N LEU A 70 6.33 19.67 -10.75
CA LEU A 70 7.17 19.12 -9.68
C LEU A 70 7.26 20.06 -8.48
N GLN A 71 7.37 21.37 -8.70
CA GLN A 71 7.38 22.34 -7.60
C GLN A 71 6.03 22.37 -6.84
N VAL A 72 4.91 22.33 -7.56
CA VAL A 72 3.57 22.22 -6.94
C VAL A 72 3.47 20.96 -6.09
N HIS A 73 3.97 19.83 -6.57
CA HIS A 73 3.98 18.57 -5.83
C HIS A 73 4.93 18.61 -4.62
N LYS A 74 6.12 19.19 -4.74
CA LYS A 74 7.01 19.44 -3.60
C LYS A 74 6.32 20.29 -2.53
N ASP A 75 5.65 21.37 -2.93
CA ASP A 75 4.94 22.23 -1.99
C ASP A 75 3.77 21.49 -1.32
N SER A 76 3.04 20.65 -2.06
CA SER A 76 1.99 19.78 -1.51
C SER A 76 2.54 18.78 -0.49
N ILE A 77 3.59 18.04 -0.84
CA ILE A 77 4.25 17.06 0.06
C ILE A 77 4.78 17.76 1.31
N LYS A 78 5.50 18.88 1.14
CA LYS A 78 6.01 19.70 2.25
C LYS A 78 4.91 20.10 3.21
N ASN A 79 3.79 20.62 2.69
CA ASN A 79 2.67 21.05 3.53
C ASN A 79 2.03 19.88 4.28
N GLN A 80 1.86 18.73 3.63
CA GLN A 80 1.31 17.52 4.26
C GLN A 80 2.24 17.03 5.37
N VAL A 81 3.52 16.83 5.08
CA VAL A 81 4.50 16.29 6.05
C VAL A 81 4.70 17.22 7.24
N LEU A 82 4.76 18.54 7.03
CA LEU A 82 4.83 19.52 8.11
C LEU A 82 3.55 19.60 8.96
N ALA A 83 2.39 19.20 8.42
CA ALA A 83 1.17 19.08 9.20
C ALA A 83 1.18 17.78 10.02
N LEU A 84 1.59 16.66 9.43
CA LEU A 84 1.76 15.39 10.14
C LEU A 84 2.75 15.51 11.31
N SER A 85 3.85 16.26 11.12
CA SER A 85 4.88 16.45 12.16
C SER A 85 4.42 17.20 13.41
N ARG A 86 3.18 17.72 13.42
CA ARG A 86 2.57 18.41 14.57
C ARG A 86 1.60 17.52 15.34
N ILE A 87 1.39 16.29 14.89
CA ILE A 87 0.50 15.31 15.50
C ILE A 87 1.39 14.37 16.31
N ASP A 88 1.40 14.57 17.64
CA ASP A 88 2.30 13.86 18.55
C ASP A 88 2.10 12.33 18.50
N GLU A 89 0.87 11.87 18.26
CA GLU A 89 0.55 10.45 18.15
C GLU A 89 1.26 9.76 16.98
N LEU A 90 1.58 10.49 15.90
CA LEU A 90 2.31 9.93 14.75
C LEU A 90 3.80 9.72 15.03
N ALA A 91 4.36 10.33 16.09
CA ALA A 91 5.75 10.11 16.48
C ALA A 91 5.99 8.66 16.94
N GLN A 92 4.96 7.95 17.40
CA GLN A 92 5.08 6.55 17.83
C GLN A 92 5.25 5.55 16.68
N ILE A 93 5.08 5.99 15.43
CA ILE A 93 5.19 5.15 14.25
C ILE A 93 6.67 4.96 13.90
N ASN A 94 7.08 3.70 13.82
CA ASN A 94 8.39 3.28 13.35
C ASN A 94 8.35 3.10 11.84
N GLU A 95 9.17 3.86 11.12
CA GLU A 95 9.32 3.81 9.66
C GLU A 95 10.47 2.87 9.24
N ASN A 96 10.42 1.64 9.75
CA ASN A 96 11.42 0.61 9.45
C ASN A 96 10.82 -0.43 8.50
N GLU A 97 11.40 -0.55 7.31
CA GLU A 97 11.05 -1.58 6.34
C GLU A 97 11.26 -2.98 6.96
N ILE A 98 10.16 -3.68 7.30
CA ILE A 98 10.22 -5.06 7.76
C ILE A 98 10.04 -5.99 6.56
N PRO A 99 11.09 -6.71 6.13
CA PRO A 99 10.94 -7.73 5.10
C PRO A 99 10.18 -8.93 5.67
N ILE A 100 9.08 -9.29 5.03
CA ILE A 100 8.31 -10.49 5.37
C ILE A 100 8.53 -11.58 4.34
N ARG A 101 8.61 -12.82 4.82
CA ARG A 101 8.66 -14.03 4.01
C ARG A 101 7.83 -15.10 4.66
N PHE A 102 6.98 -15.76 3.88
CA PHE A 102 6.20 -16.90 4.33
C PHE A 102 5.92 -17.84 3.16
N TYR A 103 5.59 -19.09 3.48
CA TYR A 103 5.30 -20.13 2.50
C TYR A 103 3.81 -20.45 2.51
N ILE A 104 3.21 -20.53 1.33
CA ILE A 104 1.90 -21.16 1.13
C ILE A 104 2.09 -22.32 0.15
N GLY A 105 1.98 -23.54 0.68
CA GLY A 105 2.32 -24.75 -0.06
C GLY A 105 3.80 -24.75 -0.46
N SER A 106 4.07 -24.75 -1.76
CA SER A 106 5.44 -24.77 -2.32
C SER A 106 5.89 -23.39 -2.85
N VAL A 107 5.15 -22.32 -2.58
CA VAL A 107 5.44 -20.97 -3.09
C VAL A 107 5.88 -20.09 -1.93
N GLU A 108 7.02 -19.43 -2.11
CA GLU A 108 7.46 -18.37 -1.22
C GLU A 108 6.77 -17.06 -1.60
N ILE A 109 6.24 -16.38 -0.60
CA ILE A 109 5.64 -15.05 -0.75
C ILE A 109 6.50 -14.09 0.05
N THR A 110 6.93 -13.02 -0.62
CA THR A 110 7.77 -11.97 -0.04
C THR A 110 7.05 -10.62 -0.10
N GLY A 111 7.32 -9.76 0.88
CA GLY A 111 6.79 -8.41 0.94
C GLY A 111 7.62 -7.53 1.87
N ILE A 112 7.28 -6.25 1.94
CA ILE A 112 7.89 -5.28 2.84
C ILE A 112 6.74 -4.53 3.51
N ILE A 113 6.77 -4.50 4.84
CA ILE A 113 5.89 -3.65 5.64
C ILE A 113 6.62 -2.33 5.84
N ASP A 114 6.00 -1.22 5.46
CA ASP A 114 6.61 0.11 5.50
C ASP A 114 6.76 0.60 6.95
N SER A 115 5.68 0.50 7.74
CA SER A 115 5.59 1.16 9.03
C SER A 115 4.80 0.36 10.06
N TYR A 116 5.11 0.57 11.34
CA TYR A 116 4.39 -0.07 12.44
C TYR A 116 4.55 0.69 13.77
N THR A 117 3.63 0.48 14.71
CA THR A 117 3.82 0.88 16.12
C THR A 117 4.04 -0.38 16.96
N GLU A 118 4.79 -0.27 18.06
CA GLU A 118 5.00 -1.35 19.02
C GLU A 118 4.53 -0.89 20.40
N ASN A 119 3.68 -1.68 21.05
CA ASN A 119 3.21 -1.38 22.40
C ASN A 119 4.16 -1.94 23.47
N MET A 120 3.92 -1.61 24.76
CA MET A 120 4.76 -2.11 25.87
C MET A 120 4.79 -3.64 26.02
N ALA A 121 3.83 -4.36 25.42
CA ALA A 121 3.76 -5.82 25.41
C ALA A 121 4.49 -6.44 24.20
N GLN A 122 5.22 -5.63 23.42
CA GLN A 122 5.92 -6.01 22.18
C GLN A 122 4.96 -6.53 21.10
N GLU A 123 3.72 -6.04 21.11
CA GLU A 123 2.75 -6.33 20.06
C GLU A 123 2.78 -5.23 19.02
N ILE A 124 2.72 -5.64 17.76
CA ILE A 124 2.86 -4.75 16.61
C ILE A 124 1.47 -4.34 16.10
N THR A 125 1.27 -3.05 15.85
CA THR A 125 0.17 -2.56 15.01
C THR A 125 0.73 -2.14 13.66
N LEU A 126 0.24 -2.76 12.60
CA LEU A 126 0.68 -2.44 11.25
C LEU A 126 0.08 -1.12 10.78
N ILE A 127 0.91 -0.27 10.17
CA ILE A 127 0.50 1.02 9.62
C ILE A 127 0.88 1.06 8.15
N ASP A 128 -0.09 1.42 7.31
CA ASP A 128 0.14 1.63 5.88
C ASP A 128 -0.36 3.02 5.51
N TRP A 129 0.57 3.89 5.14
CA TRP A 129 0.26 5.23 4.70
C TRP A 129 -0.40 5.19 3.31
N LYS A 130 -1.37 6.07 3.09
CA LYS A 130 -1.96 6.31 1.78
C LYS A 130 -2.06 7.80 1.56
N THR A 131 -1.61 8.27 0.39
CA THR A 131 -1.78 9.67 -0.01
C THR A 131 -3.23 10.12 0.15
N SER A 132 -4.15 9.28 -0.33
CA SER A 132 -5.58 9.35 -0.05
C SER A 132 -6.20 7.96 -0.19
N ILE A 133 -7.21 7.67 0.62
CA ILE A 133 -7.94 6.41 0.55
C ILE A 133 -9.16 6.60 -0.35
N HIS A 134 -9.20 5.82 -1.43
CA HIS A 134 -10.36 5.74 -2.32
C HIS A 134 -11.13 4.45 -2.06
N ASP A 135 -12.46 4.52 -2.00
CA ASP A 135 -13.32 3.35 -1.76
C ASP A 135 -13.08 2.20 -2.77
N SER A 136 -12.78 2.54 -4.03
CA SER A 136 -12.48 1.56 -5.07
C SER A 136 -11.16 0.81 -4.85
N LEU A 137 -10.24 1.36 -4.06
CA LEU A 137 -8.94 0.74 -3.74
C LEU A 137 -8.90 0.17 -2.32
N LEU A 138 -9.88 0.50 -1.47
CA LEU A 138 -9.94 0.02 -0.10
C LEU A 138 -9.89 -1.52 0.01
N PRO A 139 -10.59 -2.31 -0.82
CA PRO A 139 -10.47 -3.76 -0.79
C PRO A 139 -9.06 -4.27 -1.10
N ARG A 140 -8.34 -3.64 -2.04
CA ARG A 140 -6.93 -3.94 -2.34
C ARG A 140 -6.05 -3.70 -1.11
N TYR A 141 -6.21 -2.55 -0.47
CA TYR A 141 -5.44 -2.19 0.74
C TYR A 141 -5.73 -3.15 1.90
N LYS A 142 -7.00 -3.50 2.13
CA LYS A 142 -7.40 -4.49 3.13
C LYS A 142 -6.74 -5.85 2.89
N LYS A 143 -6.77 -6.35 1.64
CA LYS A 143 -6.11 -7.61 1.27
C LYS A 143 -4.61 -7.56 1.53
N GLN A 144 -3.94 -6.44 1.22
CA GLN A 144 -2.52 -6.25 1.51
C GLN A 144 -2.23 -6.37 3.01
N MET A 145 -3.00 -5.65 3.84
CA MET A 145 -2.84 -5.69 5.30
C MET A 145 -3.08 -7.08 5.89
N LEU A 146 -4.08 -7.81 5.39
CA LEU A 146 -4.34 -9.18 5.80
C LEU A 146 -3.20 -10.13 5.45
N LEU A 147 -2.55 -9.96 4.29
CA LEU A 147 -1.37 -10.76 3.92
C LEU A 147 -0.17 -10.45 4.82
N TYR A 148 0.02 -9.19 5.20
CA TYR A 148 1.08 -8.80 6.13
C TYR A 148 0.83 -9.38 7.52
N ALA A 149 -0.39 -9.24 8.03
CA ALA A 149 -0.79 -9.83 9.30
C ALA A 149 -0.60 -11.36 9.30
N TYR A 150 -1.04 -12.03 8.23
CA TYR A 150 -0.86 -13.46 8.04
C TYR A 150 0.62 -13.88 8.06
N ALA A 151 1.49 -13.12 7.38
CA ALA A 151 2.92 -13.41 7.34
C ALA A 151 3.57 -13.30 8.73
N LEU A 152 3.22 -12.26 9.49
CA LEU A 152 3.76 -12.02 10.83
C LEU A 152 3.27 -13.05 11.85
N ASP A 153 2.00 -13.46 11.78
CA ASP A 153 1.45 -14.53 12.60
C ASP A 153 2.26 -15.85 12.40
N ARG A 154 2.57 -16.20 11.16
CA ARG A 154 3.42 -17.37 10.85
C ARG A 154 4.86 -17.26 11.36
N GLN A 155 5.34 -16.03 11.54
CA GLN A 155 6.64 -15.73 12.16
C GLN A 155 6.55 -15.63 13.69
N LYS A 156 5.36 -15.90 14.29
CA LYS A 156 5.08 -15.80 15.73
C LYS A 156 5.24 -14.39 16.29
N ILE A 157 5.08 -13.37 15.45
CA ILE A 157 5.06 -11.97 15.84
C ILE A 157 3.63 -11.63 16.27
N LYS A 158 3.48 -11.10 17.49
CA LYS A 158 2.16 -10.76 18.02
C LYS A 158 1.64 -9.47 17.40
N LEU A 159 0.38 -9.48 17.00
CA LEU A 159 -0.29 -8.33 16.39
C LEU A 159 -1.32 -7.75 17.36
N ALA A 160 -1.25 -6.44 17.58
CA ALA A 160 -2.29 -5.68 18.27
C ALA A 160 -3.36 -5.15 17.30
N GLY A 161 -3.01 -4.98 16.01
CA GLY A 161 -3.96 -4.53 15.00
C GLY A 161 -3.30 -4.16 13.67
N ALA A 162 -4.10 -3.59 12.77
CA ALA A 162 -3.62 -2.99 11.52
C ALA A 162 -4.52 -1.82 11.12
N SER A 163 -3.94 -0.76 10.56
CA SER A 163 -4.65 0.44 10.16
C SER A 163 -4.06 1.05 8.89
N LEU A 164 -4.95 1.58 8.04
CA LEU A 164 -4.58 2.46 6.92
C LEU A 164 -4.68 3.91 7.39
N ILE A 165 -3.68 4.75 7.11
CA ILE A 165 -3.73 6.20 7.42
C ILE A 165 -3.90 6.99 6.12
N ASP A 166 -4.92 7.84 6.07
CA ASP A 166 -5.10 8.82 4.99
C ASP A 166 -4.28 10.07 5.29
N VAL A 167 -3.16 10.24 4.58
CA VAL A 167 -2.22 11.35 4.80
C VAL A 167 -2.88 12.69 4.53
N LYS A 168 -3.62 12.82 3.43
CA LYS A 168 -4.26 14.08 3.04
C LYS A 168 -5.31 14.48 4.07
N GLN A 169 -6.18 13.56 4.46
CA GLN A 169 -7.22 13.84 5.45
C GLN A 169 -6.62 14.16 6.81
N THR A 170 -5.61 13.38 7.26
CA THR A 170 -4.92 13.60 8.53
C THR A 170 -4.25 14.98 8.58
N ALA A 171 -3.55 15.36 7.52
CA ALA A 171 -2.91 16.67 7.40
C ALA A 171 -3.93 17.83 7.39
N GLN A 172 -5.12 17.62 6.83
CA GLN A 172 -6.18 18.64 6.75
C GLN A 172 -6.95 18.80 8.06
N SER A 173 -7.27 17.70 8.76
CA SER A 173 -8.01 17.73 10.02
C SER A 173 -7.12 18.06 11.22
N GLY A 174 -5.80 17.81 11.13
CA GLY A 174 -4.90 17.89 12.28
C GLY A 174 -5.08 16.75 13.28
N SER A 175 -5.75 15.67 12.87
CA SER A 175 -6.01 14.47 13.68
C SER A 175 -5.92 13.22 12.81
N ILE A 176 -5.51 12.09 13.40
CA ILE A 176 -5.31 10.84 12.66
C ILE A 176 -6.63 10.39 12.00
N ALA A 177 -6.64 10.40 10.67
CA ALA A 177 -7.69 9.81 9.86
C ALA A 177 -7.27 8.41 9.44
N SER A 178 -7.74 7.40 10.17
CA SER A 178 -7.37 6.00 9.94
C SER A 178 -8.56 5.09 9.74
N ILE A 179 -8.37 4.04 8.94
CA ILE A 179 -9.32 2.93 8.78
C ILE A 179 -8.71 1.68 9.41
N PRO A 180 -9.27 1.14 10.51
CA PRO A 180 -8.80 -0.10 11.10
C PRO A 180 -9.15 -1.29 10.20
N ILE A 181 -8.29 -2.31 10.21
CA ILE A 181 -8.47 -3.57 9.49
C ILE A 181 -8.84 -4.66 10.49
N ASP A 182 -9.91 -5.39 10.19
CA ASP A 182 -10.31 -6.56 10.97
C ASP A 182 -9.33 -7.72 10.71
N LEU A 183 -8.57 -8.08 11.75
CA LEU A 183 -7.59 -9.18 11.74
C LEU A 183 -8.13 -10.46 12.40
N SER A 184 -9.45 -10.63 12.48
CA SER A 184 -10.06 -11.85 13.01
C SER A 184 -9.60 -13.10 12.26
N GLU A 185 -9.59 -14.23 12.97
CA GLU A 185 -9.19 -15.53 12.39
C GLU A 185 -10.00 -15.88 11.13
N GLU A 186 -11.27 -15.44 11.05
CA GLU A 186 -12.10 -15.61 9.86
C GLU A 186 -11.46 -14.95 8.63
N HIS A 187 -11.05 -13.69 8.73
CA HIS A 187 -10.44 -12.94 7.63
C HIS A 187 -9.05 -13.46 7.27
N LEU A 188 -8.25 -13.87 8.27
CA LEU A 188 -6.94 -14.49 8.04
C LEU A 188 -7.06 -15.86 7.37
N ASN A 189 -8.02 -16.69 7.79
CA ASN A 189 -8.30 -17.97 7.13
C ASN A 189 -8.90 -17.78 5.73
N TYR A 190 -9.70 -16.73 5.52
CA TYR A 190 -10.19 -16.37 4.20
C TYR A 190 -9.04 -16.01 3.25
N ILE A 191 -8.12 -15.13 3.67
CA ILE A 191 -7.00 -14.73 2.80
C ILE A 191 -6.08 -15.91 2.50
N GLU A 192 -5.81 -16.79 3.48
CA GLU A 192 -5.00 -18.01 3.25
C GLU A 192 -5.63 -18.90 2.18
N ARG A 193 -6.94 -19.16 2.26
CA ARG A 193 -7.67 -19.99 1.28
C ARG A 193 -7.65 -19.35 -0.11
N GLN A 194 -7.89 -18.05 -0.20
CA GLN A 194 -7.84 -17.33 -1.47
C GLN A 194 -6.45 -17.44 -2.12
N VAL A 195 -5.38 -17.20 -1.36
CA VAL A 195 -4.02 -17.32 -1.88
C VAL A 195 -3.71 -18.76 -2.33
N LYS A 196 -4.11 -19.76 -1.54
CA LYS A 196 -3.94 -21.18 -1.92
C LYS A 196 -4.61 -21.49 -3.26
N ASN A 197 -5.85 -21.04 -3.45
CA ASN A 197 -6.60 -21.27 -4.68
C ASN A 197 -5.91 -20.61 -5.88
N GLU A 198 -5.50 -19.35 -5.75
CA GLU A 198 -4.83 -18.63 -6.83
C GLU A 198 -3.45 -19.21 -7.17
N ILE A 199 -2.72 -19.74 -6.17
CA ILE A 199 -1.48 -20.47 -6.43
C ILE A 199 -1.73 -21.76 -7.24
N GLN A 200 -2.82 -22.49 -6.97
CA GLN A 200 -3.14 -23.68 -7.76
C GLN A 200 -3.47 -23.32 -9.21
N ARG A 201 -4.28 -22.27 -9.41
CA ARG A 201 -4.61 -21.78 -10.76
C ARG A 201 -3.37 -21.30 -11.52
N LEU A 202 -2.48 -20.59 -10.84
CA LEU A 202 -1.18 -20.20 -11.39
C LEU A 202 -0.36 -21.41 -11.85
N LYS A 203 -0.33 -22.50 -11.08
CA LYS A 203 0.38 -23.74 -11.45
C LYS A 203 -0.26 -24.44 -12.65
N SER A 204 -1.58 -24.33 -12.80
CA SER A 204 -2.33 -24.84 -13.96
C SER A 204 -2.28 -23.92 -15.18
N LEU A 205 -1.58 -22.77 -15.10
CA LEU A 205 -1.55 -21.73 -16.13
C LEU A 205 -2.95 -21.18 -16.49
N GLU A 206 -3.86 -21.18 -15.51
CA GLU A 206 -5.20 -20.62 -15.64
C GLU A 206 -5.18 -19.13 -15.32
N PHE A 207 -5.36 -18.29 -16.35
CA PHE A 207 -5.28 -16.83 -16.25
C PHE A 207 -6.61 -16.14 -16.60
N ASP A 208 -7.73 -16.76 -16.28
CA ASP A 208 -9.05 -16.19 -16.59
C ASP A 208 -9.23 -14.83 -15.91
N ALA A 209 -9.90 -13.92 -16.61
CA ALA A 209 -10.25 -12.62 -16.06
C ALA A 209 -11.31 -12.75 -14.97
N TYR A 210 -11.18 -11.93 -13.92
CA TYR A 210 -12.16 -11.81 -12.84
C TYR A 210 -12.86 -10.45 -12.91
N PRO A 211 -13.80 -10.26 -13.84
CA PRO A 211 -14.44 -8.97 -13.98
C PRO A 211 -15.39 -8.68 -12.84
N SER A 212 -15.20 -7.51 -12.25
CA SER A 212 -16.11 -6.93 -11.28
C SER A 212 -16.05 -5.42 -11.39
N GLN A 213 -17.07 -4.71 -10.92
CA GLN A 213 -17.03 -3.25 -10.86
C GLN A 213 -15.79 -2.77 -10.08
N GLU A 214 -15.51 -3.39 -8.94
CA GLU A 214 -14.37 -3.08 -8.06
C GLU A 214 -13.03 -3.23 -8.78
N THR A 215 -12.80 -4.39 -9.39
CA THR A 215 -11.55 -4.73 -10.07
C THR A 215 -11.37 -3.94 -11.37
N CYS A 216 -12.41 -3.85 -12.19
CA CYS A 216 -12.30 -3.27 -13.53
C CYS A 216 -12.27 -1.73 -13.54
N THR A 217 -12.84 -1.07 -12.53
CA THR A 217 -12.84 0.42 -12.45
C THR A 217 -11.42 0.97 -12.35
N SER A 218 -10.55 0.32 -11.57
CA SER A 218 -9.15 0.70 -11.36
C SER A 218 -8.16 -0.09 -12.23
N CYS A 219 -8.66 -0.89 -13.17
CA CYS A 219 -7.83 -1.72 -14.04
C CYS A 219 -7.26 -0.90 -15.21
N ASP A 220 -5.94 -0.88 -15.32
CA ASP A 220 -5.20 -0.17 -16.37
C ASP A 220 -5.05 -0.95 -17.68
N VAL A 221 -5.52 -2.20 -17.72
CA VAL A 221 -5.61 -3.01 -18.95
C VAL A 221 -7.06 -3.19 -19.41
N LYS A 222 -8.01 -2.43 -18.84
CA LYS A 222 -9.44 -2.55 -19.15
C LYS A 222 -9.73 -2.34 -20.64
N ASP A 223 -9.00 -1.44 -21.30
CA ASP A 223 -9.24 -1.08 -22.71
C ASP A 223 -8.86 -2.20 -23.69
N ILE A 224 -8.01 -3.14 -23.26
CA ILE A 224 -7.62 -4.32 -24.04
C ILE A 224 -8.23 -5.62 -23.50
N CYS A 225 -9.01 -5.54 -22.42
CA CYS A 225 -9.66 -6.69 -21.81
C CYS A 225 -11.06 -6.88 -22.40
N GLN A 226 -11.26 -7.98 -23.14
CA GLN A 226 -12.56 -8.36 -23.69
C GLN A 226 -13.58 -8.79 -22.62
N TYR A 227 -13.11 -9.11 -21.42
CA TYR A 227 -13.94 -9.58 -20.32
C TYR A 227 -14.26 -8.48 -19.30
N ARG A 228 -13.85 -7.23 -19.54
CA ARG A 228 -14.03 -6.13 -18.58
C ARG A 228 -15.47 -6.04 -18.09
N TRP A 229 -15.66 -5.63 -16.83
CA TRP A 229 -16.99 -5.33 -16.35
C TRP A 229 -17.56 -4.13 -17.12
N GLU A 230 -18.68 -4.34 -17.78
CA GLU A 230 -19.45 -3.29 -18.45
C GLU A 230 -20.65 -2.95 -17.57
N ARG A 231 -20.81 -1.66 -17.28
CA ARG A 231 -21.99 -1.12 -16.61
C ARG A 231 -23.10 -1.11 -17.67
N ASP A 232 -23.74 -2.26 -17.83
CA ASP A 232 -24.83 -2.57 -18.77
C ASP A 232 -24.39 -2.97 -20.20
N ALA A 233 -24.74 -4.21 -20.56
CA ALA A 233 -25.47 -4.47 -21.80
C ALA A 233 -26.96 -4.19 -21.53
#